data_AF-A0A4R6J8E1-F1
#
_entry.id   AF-A0A4R6J8E1-F1
#
_cell.length_a   1.000
_cell.length_b   1.000
_cell.length_c   1.000
_cell.angle_alpha   90.00
_cell.angle_beta   90.00
_cell.angle_gamma   90.00
#
_symmetry.space_group_name_H-M   'P 1'
#
loop_
_entity.id
_entity.type
_entity.pdbx_description
1 polymer ?
#
loop_
_entity_poly.entity_id
_entity_poly.type
_entity_poly.pdbx_seq_one_letter_code
_entity_poly.pdbx_strand_id
1 'polypeptide(L)'
;MLHMTWSHTEFQLGGIVSGLDRWLPRSMTILGAVHLVYGVVESPGVIRDMLADGLVSTADNAERGYVVWFMVSGVALLAVAWMARWAARTVGRMPAALGWWLVVIGALIVITEPVSGGWLVMLLGALTVVAARRAIRAVPQPANV
;
A
#
# COMPACT_ATOMS: atom_id res chain seq x y z
N MET A 1 21.57 -19.44 48.51
CA MET A 1 22.18 -19.00 47.23
C MET A 1 21.36 -19.62 46.11
N LEU A 2 20.27 -18.95 45.70
CA LEU A 2 19.36 -19.45 44.66
C LEU A 2 19.71 -18.74 43.35
N HIS A 3 20.24 -19.51 42.40
CA HIS A 3 20.47 -19.05 41.02
C HIS A 3 19.12 -18.81 40.35
N MET A 4 18.75 -17.53 40.25
CA MET A 4 17.62 -17.07 39.45
C MET A 4 18.08 -17.03 37.99
N THR A 5 17.94 -18.16 37.29
CA THR A 5 18.21 -18.24 35.85
C THR A 5 17.03 -17.62 35.09
N TRP A 6 17.19 -16.36 34.72
CA TRP A 6 16.34 -15.70 33.74
C TRP A 6 16.39 -16.48 32.42
N SER A 7 15.28 -17.09 32.04
CA SER A 7 15.14 -17.70 30.71
C SER A 7 14.79 -16.59 29.70
N HIS A 8 15.49 -16.59 28.57
CA HIS A 8 15.46 -15.62 27.47
C HIS A 8 14.12 -15.48 26.71
N THR A 9 13.00 -15.73 27.38
CA THR A 9 11.65 -15.74 26.78
C THR A 9 11.18 -14.35 26.35
N GLU A 10 11.82 -13.29 26.84
CA GLU A 10 11.48 -11.90 26.52
C GLU A 10 12.06 -11.39 25.18
N PHE A 11 12.90 -12.17 24.49
CA PHE A 11 13.57 -11.75 23.25
C PHE A 11 13.09 -12.49 21.99
N GLN A 12 11.82 -12.90 21.92
CA GLN A 12 11.19 -13.38 20.68
C GLN A 12 9.86 -12.71 20.31
N LEU A 13 9.51 -11.60 20.95
CA LEU A 13 8.40 -10.74 20.49
C LEU A 13 8.77 -9.88 19.26
N GLY A 14 10.05 -9.83 18.88
CA GLY A 14 10.54 -9.13 17.68
C GLY A 14 10.39 -9.90 16.36
N GLY A 15 9.78 -11.09 16.37
CA GLY A 15 9.83 -12.07 15.27
C GLY A 15 8.66 -12.07 14.26
N ILE A 16 7.65 -11.21 14.38
CA ILE A 16 6.43 -11.30 13.55
C ILE A 16 6.27 -10.08 12.61
N VAL A 17 7.37 -9.54 12.09
CA VAL A 17 7.31 -8.75 10.86
C VAL A 17 7.89 -9.63 9.76
N SER A 18 7.03 -10.34 9.05
CA SER A 18 7.46 -11.21 7.96
C SER A 18 8.15 -10.38 6.88
N GLY A 19 8.99 -11.00 6.05
CA GLY A 19 9.57 -10.32 4.89
C GLY A 19 8.49 -9.62 4.02
N LEU A 20 7.29 -10.19 4.00
CA LEU A 20 6.12 -9.66 3.30
C LEU A 20 5.60 -8.35 3.91
N ASP A 21 5.57 -8.20 5.24
CA ASP A 21 5.13 -6.96 5.91
C ASP A 21 6.10 -5.79 5.68
N ARG A 22 7.37 -6.09 5.37
CA ARG A 22 8.34 -5.06 4.96
C ARG A 22 8.34 -4.81 3.45
N TRP A 23 7.98 -5.82 2.65
CA TRP A 23 7.99 -5.73 1.20
C TRP A 23 6.73 -5.03 0.68
N LEU A 24 5.55 -5.36 1.21
CA LEU A 24 4.27 -4.78 0.75
C LEU A 24 4.24 -3.24 0.80
N PRO A 25 4.58 -2.57 1.92
CA PRO A 25 4.58 -1.11 1.94
C PRO A 25 5.62 -0.51 1.00
N ARG A 26 6.76 -1.19 0.77
CA ARG A 26 7.77 -0.74 -0.19
C ARG A 26 7.27 -0.86 -1.62
N SER A 27 6.64 -1.98 -1.98
CA SER A 27 6.05 -2.18 -3.30
C SER A 27 4.97 -1.14 -3.60
N MET A 28 4.10 -0.85 -2.62
CA MET A 28 3.11 0.23 -2.74
C MET A 28 3.77 1.61 -2.89
N THR A 29 4.87 1.87 -2.17
CA THR A 29 5.65 3.11 -2.30
C THR A 29 6.22 3.25 -3.71
N ILE A 30 6.87 2.20 -4.22
CA ILE A 30 7.46 2.17 -5.56
C ILE A 30 6.37 2.39 -6.61
N LEU A 31 5.24 1.69 -6.49
CA LEU A 31 4.13 1.84 -7.42
C LEU A 31 3.57 3.27 -7.44
N GLY A 32 3.38 3.89 -6.27
CA GLY A 32 2.94 5.28 -6.17
C GLY A 32 3.94 6.25 -6.79
N ALA A 33 5.24 6.06 -6.52
CA ALA A 33 6.29 6.88 -7.13
C ALA A 33 6.34 6.73 -8.66
N VAL A 34 6.22 5.50 -9.17
CA VAL A 34 6.15 5.23 -10.61
C VAL A 34 4.94 5.93 -11.24
N HIS A 35 3.77 5.94 -10.60
CA HIS A 35 2.60 6.66 -11.12
C HIS A 35 2.86 8.16 -11.27
N LEU A 36 3.47 8.78 -10.25
CA LEU A 36 3.82 10.20 -10.30
C LEU A 36 4.84 10.50 -11.39
N VAL A 37 5.91 9.70 -11.46
CA VAL A 37 6.95 9.90 -12.48
C VAL A 37 6.37 9.67 -13.88
N TYR A 38 5.60 8.60 -14.07
CA TYR A 38 5.01 8.26 -15.36
C TYR A 38 4.05 9.35 -15.84
N GLY A 39 3.14 9.83 -14.99
CA GLY A 39 2.23 10.91 -15.36
C GLY A 39 2.96 12.22 -15.72
N VAL A 40 4.15 12.46 -15.15
CA VAL A 40 4.99 13.62 -15.51
C VAL A 40 5.72 13.42 -16.84
N VAL A 41 6.29 12.23 -17.04
CA VAL A 41 7.13 11.93 -18.20
C VAL A 41 6.32 11.68 -19.47
N GLU A 42 5.12 11.12 -19.35
CA GLU A 42 4.25 10.79 -20.49
C GLU A 42 3.66 12.04 -21.16
N SER A 43 3.42 13.12 -20.40
CA SER A 43 2.71 14.30 -20.91
C SER A 43 3.36 15.63 -20.47
N PRO A 44 4.64 15.87 -20.80
CA PRO A 44 5.38 17.04 -20.33
C PRO A 44 4.82 18.37 -20.88
N GLY A 45 4.32 18.36 -22.13
CA GLY A 45 3.67 19.53 -22.73
C GLY A 45 2.37 19.88 -21.99
N VAL A 46 1.52 18.89 -21.76
CA VAL A 46 0.25 19.05 -21.03
C VAL A 46 0.52 19.62 -19.63
N ILE A 47 1.51 19.09 -18.89
CA ILE A 47 1.87 19.62 -17.57
C ILE A 47 2.34 21.06 -17.64
N ARG A 48 3.19 21.40 -18.61
CA ARG A 48 3.66 22.78 -18.78
C ARG A 48 2.48 23.72 -18.98
N ASP A 49 1.52 23.33 -19.81
CA ASP A 49 0.35 24.15 -20.10
C ASP A 49 -0.57 24.25 -18.88
N MET A 50 -0.79 23.16 -18.13
CA MET A 50 -1.50 23.16 -16.85
C MET A 50 -0.86 24.09 -15.82
N LEU A 51 0.46 24.15 -15.76
CA LEU A 51 1.18 25.05 -14.86
C LEU A 51 1.10 26.51 -15.30
N ALA A 52 1.11 26.77 -16.61
CA ALA A 52 1.00 28.11 -17.18
C ALA A 52 -0.42 28.70 -17.00
N ASP A 53 -1.44 27.88 -17.21
CA ASP A 53 -2.85 28.28 -17.11
C ASP A 53 -3.37 28.28 -15.66
N GLY A 54 -2.68 27.56 -14.77
CA GLY A 54 -3.06 27.37 -13.38
C GLY A 54 -3.75 26.02 -13.12
N LEU A 55 -3.58 25.51 -11.89
CA LEU A 55 -4.00 24.14 -11.54
C LEU A 55 -5.47 24.01 -11.07
N VAL A 56 -6.16 25.13 -10.84
CA VAL A 56 -7.57 25.09 -10.44
C VAL A 56 -8.43 24.79 -11.66
N SER A 57 -9.33 23.81 -11.56
CA SER A 57 -10.17 23.34 -12.68
C SER A 57 -9.38 22.87 -13.91
N THR A 58 -8.11 22.48 -13.73
CA THR A 58 -7.23 22.13 -14.85
C THR A 58 -7.57 20.81 -15.54
N ALA A 59 -8.38 19.93 -14.94
CA ALA A 59 -8.80 18.66 -15.52
C ALA A 59 -10.03 18.85 -16.44
N ASP A 60 -9.99 19.85 -17.31
CA ASP A 60 -11.11 20.30 -18.15
C ASP A 60 -11.24 19.50 -19.47
N ASN A 61 -10.23 18.70 -19.80
CA ASN A 61 -10.22 17.83 -20.96
C ASN A 61 -9.59 16.47 -20.64
N ALA A 62 -9.70 15.52 -21.56
CA ALA A 62 -9.26 14.14 -21.35
C ALA A 62 -7.75 14.02 -21.07
N GLU A 63 -6.90 14.77 -21.78
CA GLU A 63 -5.44 14.70 -21.61
C GLU A 63 -5.02 15.25 -20.24
N ARG A 64 -5.56 16.40 -19.83
CA ARG A 64 -5.28 16.96 -18.50
C ARG A 64 -5.90 16.11 -17.39
N GLY A 65 -7.09 15.55 -17.63
CA GLY A 65 -7.72 14.60 -16.73
C GLY A 65 -6.89 13.33 -16.51
N TYR A 66 -6.28 12.81 -17.57
CA TYR A 66 -5.34 11.67 -17.51
C TYR A 66 -4.13 11.99 -16.64
N VAL A 67 -3.50 13.16 -16.82
CA VAL A 67 -2.37 13.59 -15.95
C VAL A 67 -2.81 13.66 -14.49
N VAL A 68 -3.94 14.31 -14.21
CA VAL A 68 -4.49 14.43 -12.84
C VAL A 68 -4.78 13.06 -12.23
N TRP A 69 -5.30 12.12 -13.01
CA TRP A 69 -5.55 10.74 -12.57
C TRP A 69 -4.26 10.07 -12.07
N PHE A 70 -3.16 10.16 -12.83
CA PHE A 70 -1.87 9.62 -12.41
C PHE A 70 -1.31 10.32 -11.17
N MET A 71 -1.45 11.65 -11.09
CA MET A 71 -0.97 12.42 -9.93
C MET A 71 -1.73 12.04 -8.65
N VAL A 72 -3.06 12.10 -8.69
CA VAL A 72 -3.90 11.82 -7.52
C VAL A 72 -3.77 10.36 -7.10
N SER A 73 -3.79 9.42 -8.05
CA SER A 73 -3.61 8.00 -7.76
C SER A 73 -2.23 7.71 -7.18
N GLY A 74 -1.18 8.34 -7.72
CA GLY A 74 0.18 8.21 -7.19
C GLY A 74 0.29 8.69 -5.74
N VAL A 75 -0.25 9.88 -5.42
CA VAL A 75 -0.28 10.41 -4.05
C VAL A 75 -1.10 9.50 -3.12
N ALA A 76 -2.28 9.04 -3.57
CA ALA A 76 -3.13 8.13 -2.79
C ALA A 76 -2.40 6.81 -2.48
N LEU A 77 -1.69 6.23 -3.45
CA LEU A 77 -0.87 5.03 -3.26
C LEU A 77 0.27 5.25 -2.27
N LEU A 78 0.94 6.41 -2.32
CA LEU A 78 1.97 6.77 -1.33
C LEU A 78 1.38 6.92 0.08
N ALA A 79 0.20 7.54 0.21
CA ALA A 79 -0.49 7.65 1.49
C ALA A 79 -0.86 6.26 2.05
N VAL A 80 -1.40 5.37 1.21
CA VAL A 80 -1.68 3.98 1.58
C VAL A 80 -0.41 3.24 1.99
N ALA A 81 0.68 3.40 1.24
CA ALA A 81 1.96 2.77 1.56
C ALA A 81 2.51 3.25 2.90
N TRP A 82 2.35 4.54 3.21
CA TRP A 82 2.74 5.12 4.49
C TRP A 82 1.88 4.56 5.64
N MET A 83 0.55 4.52 5.48
CA MET A 83 -0.36 3.95 6.47
C MET A 83 -0.10 2.46 6.71
N ALA A 84 0.15 1.69 5.65
CA ALA A 84 0.54 0.28 5.74
C ALA A 84 1.83 0.15 6.57
N ARG A 85 2.87 0.90 6.22
CA ARG A 85 4.14 0.89 6.96
C ARG A 85 3.97 1.28 8.42
N TRP A 86 3.15 2.31 8.68
CA TRP A 86 2.84 2.76 10.04
C TRP A 86 2.14 1.66 10.84
N ALA A 87 1.11 1.01 10.27
CA ALA A 87 0.39 -0.07 10.93
C ALA A 87 1.29 -1.29 11.23
N ALA A 88 2.16 -1.69 10.29
CA ALA A 88 3.16 -2.74 10.53
C ALA A 88 4.04 -2.44 11.74
N ARG A 89 4.46 -1.19 11.90
CA ARG A 89 5.39 -0.78 12.96
C ARG A 89 4.71 -0.57 14.31
N THR A 90 3.48 -0.07 14.32
CA THR A 90 2.76 0.30 15.55
C THR A 90 1.92 -0.84 16.11
N VAL A 91 1.22 -1.57 15.25
CA VAL A 91 0.32 -2.68 15.63
C VAL A 91 1.02 -4.03 15.49
N GLY A 92 2.18 -4.08 14.83
CA GLY A 92 2.92 -5.32 14.59
C GLY A 92 2.35 -6.19 13.46
N ARG A 93 1.35 -5.72 12.72
CA ARG A 93 0.74 -6.45 11.59
C ARG A 93 0.03 -5.54 10.60
N MET A 94 -0.16 -6.03 9.37
CA MET A 94 -1.00 -5.37 8.37
C MET A 94 -2.50 -5.42 8.72
N PRO A 95 -3.27 -4.33 8.50
CA PRO A 95 -4.72 -4.35 8.59
C PRO A 95 -5.35 -5.11 7.40
N ALA A 96 -6.16 -6.14 7.67
CA ALA A 96 -6.87 -6.87 6.61
C ALA A 96 -7.84 -5.97 5.82
N ALA A 97 -8.45 -4.99 6.50
CA ALA A 97 -9.37 -4.04 5.87
C ALA A 97 -8.69 -3.23 4.75
N LEU A 98 -7.42 -2.83 4.95
CA LEU A 98 -6.65 -2.15 3.91
C LEU A 98 -6.52 -3.01 2.66
N GLY A 99 -6.19 -4.30 2.84
CA GLY A 99 -6.08 -5.24 1.72
C GLY A 99 -7.39 -5.39 0.94
N TRP A 100 -8.53 -5.48 1.63
CA TRP A 100 -9.83 -5.56 0.97
C TRP A 100 -10.20 -4.30 0.20
N TRP A 101 -9.92 -3.12 0.74
CA TRP A 101 -10.14 -1.86 0.02
C TRP A 101 -9.32 -1.80 -1.27
N LEU A 102 -8.05 -2.22 -1.23
CA LEU A 102 -7.21 -2.30 -2.42
C LEU A 102 -7.72 -3.32 -3.45
N VAL A 103 -8.28 -4.45 -3.01
CA VAL A 103 -8.93 -5.41 -3.93
C VAL A 103 -10.14 -4.77 -4.61
N VAL A 104 -11.01 -4.10 -3.86
CA VAL A 104 -12.21 -3.44 -4.41
C VAL A 104 -11.82 -2.33 -5.38
N ILE A 105 -10.88 -1.47 -5.00
CA ILE A 105 -10.38 -0.39 -5.85
C ILE A 105 -9.75 -0.97 -7.13
N GLY A 106 -8.87 -1.96 -7.00
CA GLY A 106 -8.25 -2.60 -8.15
C GLY A 106 -9.25 -3.27 -9.08
N ALA A 107 -10.27 -3.94 -8.53
CA ALA A 107 -11.35 -4.55 -9.31
C ALA A 107 -12.18 -3.50 -10.08
N LEU A 108 -12.54 -2.39 -9.42
CA LEU A 108 -13.25 -1.28 -10.08
C LEU A 108 -12.43 -0.72 -11.25
N ILE A 109 -11.13 -0.46 -11.02
CA ILE A 109 -10.21 0.01 -12.07
C ILE A 109 -10.15 -0.99 -13.23
N VAL A 110 -10.00 -2.28 -12.95
CA VAL A 110 -9.94 -3.32 -13.99
C VAL A 110 -11.24 -3.42 -14.79
N ILE A 111 -12.39 -3.25 -14.14
CA ILE A 111 -13.70 -3.29 -14.83
C ILE A 111 -13.86 -2.07 -15.74
N THR A 112 -13.47 -0.88 -15.28
CA THR A 112 -13.61 0.36 -16.06
C THR A 112 -12.50 0.54 -17.10
N GLU A 113 -11.30 0.05 -16.81
CA GLU A 113 -10.09 0.21 -17.61
C GLU A 113 -9.24 -1.08 -17.54
N PRO A 114 -9.56 -2.11 -18.34
CA PRO A 114 -8.92 -3.43 -18.23
C PRO A 114 -7.43 -3.44 -18.54
N VAL A 115 -6.96 -2.53 -19.39
CA VAL A 115 -5.56 -2.39 -19.80
C VAL A 115 -4.91 -1.30 -18.95
N SER A 116 -4.86 -1.51 -17.63
CA SER A 116 -4.33 -0.55 -16.67
C SER A 116 -3.57 -1.23 -15.53
N GLY A 117 -3.01 -0.41 -14.63
CA GLY A 117 -2.36 -0.87 -13.40
C GLY A 117 -3.29 -1.47 -12.34
N GLY A 118 -4.63 -1.47 -12.56
CA GLY A 118 -5.61 -1.96 -11.59
C GLY A 118 -5.37 -3.39 -11.12
N TRP A 119 -4.87 -4.25 -12.00
CA TRP A 119 -4.49 -5.63 -11.68
C TRP A 119 -3.43 -5.71 -10.58
N LEU A 120 -2.43 -4.82 -10.62
CA LEU A 120 -1.36 -4.79 -9.63
C LEU A 120 -1.86 -4.27 -8.28
N VAL A 121 -2.74 -3.27 -8.28
CA VAL A 121 -3.41 -2.77 -7.07
C VAL A 121 -4.21 -3.89 -6.41
N MET A 122 -4.99 -4.64 -7.21
CA MET A 122 -5.77 -5.78 -6.73
C MET A 122 -4.88 -6.89 -6.16
N LEU A 123 -3.77 -7.21 -6.82
CA LEU A 123 -2.79 -8.19 -6.33
C LEU A 123 -2.17 -7.76 -4.99
N LEU A 124 -1.74 -6.50 -4.87
CA LEU A 124 -1.20 -5.97 -3.62
C LEU A 124 -2.24 -6.00 -2.49
N GLY A 125 -3.50 -5.74 -2.81
CA GLY A 125 -4.61 -5.90 -1.87
C GLY A 125 -4.77 -7.34 -1.37
N ALA A 126 -4.82 -8.30 -2.29
CA ALA A 126 -4.92 -9.72 -1.95
C ALA A 126 -3.75 -10.20 -1.09
N LEU A 127 -2.51 -9.83 -1.44
CA LEU A 127 -1.32 -10.16 -0.65
C LEU A 127 -1.36 -9.53 0.75
N THR A 128 -1.91 -8.32 0.88
CA THR A 128 -2.09 -7.66 2.18
C THR A 128 -3.10 -8.41 3.05
N VAL A 129 -4.21 -8.91 2.48
CA VAL A 129 -5.16 -9.78 3.20
C VAL A 129 -4.50 -11.07 3.67
N VAL A 130 -3.70 -11.70 2.81
CA VAL A 130 -2.96 -12.93 3.14
C VAL A 130 -1.96 -12.68 4.28
N ALA A 131 -1.19 -11.59 4.22
CA ALA A 131 -0.25 -11.20 5.27
C ALA A 131 -0.96 -11.00 6.62
N ALA A 132 -2.07 -10.26 6.62
CA ALA A 132 -2.85 -10.00 7.81
C ALA A 132 -3.42 -11.28 8.45
N ARG A 133 -3.89 -12.24 7.65
CA ARG A 133 -4.42 -13.52 8.14
C ARG A 133 -3.34 -14.44 8.70
N ARG A 134 -2.14 -14.44 8.12
CA ARG A 134 -0.99 -15.21 8.63
C ARG A 134 -0.56 -14.73 10.01
N ALA A 135 -0.54 -13.41 10.23
CA ALA A 135 -0.22 -12.84 11.53
C ALA A 135 -1.20 -13.28 12.64
N ILE A 136 -2.50 -13.34 12.34
CA ILE A 136 -3.52 -13.79 13.31
C ILE A 136 -3.32 -15.27 13.68
N ARG A 137 -3.04 -16.13 12.69
CA ARG A 137 -2.85 -17.58 12.93
C ARG A 137 -1.58 -17.91 13.72
N ALA A 138 -0.59 -17.01 13.73
CA ALA A 138 0.66 -17.19 14.47
C ALA A 138 0.51 -16.93 15.98
N VAL A 139 -0.63 -16.38 16.44
CA VAL A 139 -0.92 -16.19 17.86
C VAL A 139 -1.24 -17.57 18.48
N PRO A 140 -0.45 -18.06 19.47
CA PRO A 140 -0.75 -19.32 20.15
C PRO A 140 -2.14 -19.29 20.77
N GLN A 141 -2.95 -20.32 20.53
CA GLN A 141 -4.24 -20.46 21.21
C GLN A 141 -3.98 -20.82 22.68
N PRO A 142 -4.73 -20.22 23.64
CA PRO A 142 -4.64 -20.66 25.02
C PRO A 142 -5.02 -22.14 25.09
N ALA A 143 -4.17 -22.94 25.74
CA ALA A 143 -4.49 -24.34 26.00
C ALA A 143 -5.83 -24.38 26.72
N ASN A 144 -6.78 -25.12 26.15
CA ASN A 144 -8.06 -25.43 26.75
C ASN A 144 -7.81 -26.14 28.09
N VAL A 145 -7.93 -25.39 29.19
CA VAL A 145 -7.95 -25.89 30.57
C VAL A 145 -9.34 -26.38 30.92
#